data_AF-A0A940NWC4-F1
#
_entry.id   AF-A0A940NWC4-F1
#
_cell.length_a   1.000
_cell.length_b   1.000
_cell.length_c   1.000
_cell.angle_alpha   90.00
_cell.angle_beta   90.00
_cell.angle_gamma   90.00
#
_symmetry.space_group_name_H-M   'P 1'
#
loop_
_entity.id
_entity.type
_entity.pdbx_description
1 polymer ?
#
loop_
_entity_poly.entity_id
_entity_poly.type
_entity_poly.pdbx_seq_one_letter_code
_entity_poly.pdbx_strand_id
1 'polypeptide(L)'
;MEVGFERKKRLKTSLILAIVIIVLAIAAYINPIRSSLNKFLVQKTKKVSTVTKTLTEQEIDQLETKQEKLSTNYDKPKTAWLHKEINDGAFLMRQNGYSYLLHHPEYDSAKIKYTVTKYTVDGKTVEFMSKSKIIQVHSKGMER
;
A
#
# COMPACT_ATOMS: atom_id res chain seq x y z
N MET A 1 -54.88 -19.09 -24.12
CA MET A 1 -54.36 -18.18 -23.06
C MET A 1 -53.10 -18.69 -22.35
N GLU A 2 -52.65 -19.94 -22.57
CA GLU A 2 -51.53 -20.55 -21.82
C GLU A 2 -50.13 -20.01 -22.19
N VAL A 3 -49.90 -19.64 -23.46
CA VAL A 3 -48.58 -19.20 -23.96
C VAL A 3 -48.04 -17.96 -23.23
N GLY A 4 -48.92 -17.04 -22.82
CA GLY A 4 -48.53 -15.83 -22.08
C GLY A 4 -48.17 -16.11 -20.61
N PHE A 5 -48.77 -17.13 -20.01
CA PHE A 5 -48.52 -17.51 -18.61
C PHE A 5 -47.18 -18.23 -18.47
N GLU A 6 -46.85 -19.15 -19.37
CA GLU A 6 -45.56 -19.84 -19.36
C GLU A 6 -44.37 -18.90 -19.62
N ARG A 7 -44.51 -17.94 -20.55
CA ARG A 7 -43.47 -16.92 -20.80
C ARG A 7 -43.20 -16.06 -19.58
N LYS A 8 -44.24 -15.60 -18.88
CA LYS A 8 -44.09 -14.84 -17.62
C LYS A 8 -43.43 -15.68 -16.51
N LYS A 9 -43.74 -16.97 -16.43
CA LYS A 9 -43.14 -17.89 -15.44
C LYS A 9 -41.65 -18.12 -15.74
N ARG A 10 -41.28 -18.38 -17.00
CA ARG A 10 -39.86 -18.50 -17.42
C ARG A 10 -39.05 -17.22 -17.21
N LEU A 11 -39.63 -16.05 -17.49
CA LEU A 11 -38.99 -14.76 -17.23
C LEU A 11 -38.72 -14.56 -15.72
N LYS A 12 -39.69 -14.86 -14.85
CA LYS A 12 -39.51 -14.79 -13.40
C LYS A 12 -38.43 -15.75 -12.91
N THR A 13 -38.41 -16.99 -13.41
CA THR A 13 -37.38 -17.99 -13.05
C THR A 13 -35.99 -17.57 -13.52
N SER A 14 -35.86 -17.05 -14.75
CA SER A 14 -34.59 -16.53 -15.27
C SER A 14 -34.07 -15.34 -14.47
N LEU A 15 -34.96 -14.44 -14.05
CA LEU A 15 -34.61 -13.27 -13.25
C LEU A 15 -34.18 -13.65 -11.83
N ILE A 16 -34.85 -14.64 -11.22
CA ILE A 16 -34.42 -15.23 -9.94
C ILE A 16 -33.02 -15.86 -10.08
N LEU A 17 -32.77 -16.62 -11.14
CA LEU A 17 -31.47 -17.24 -11.39
C LEU A 17 -30.36 -16.19 -11.57
N ALA A 18 -30.65 -15.11 -12.31
CA ALA A 18 -29.71 -14.00 -12.48
C ALA A 18 -29.37 -13.30 -11.14
N ILE A 19 -30.37 -13.07 -10.29
CA ILE A 19 -30.15 -12.50 -8.94
C ILE A 19 -29.27 -13.43 -8.10
N VAL A 20 -29.53 -14.74 -8.12
CA VAL A 20 -28.73 -15.73 -7.37
C VAL A 20 -27.26 -15.70 -7.83
N ILE A 21 -27.02 -15.65 -9.14
CA ILE A 21 -25.66 -15.56 -9.70
C ILE A 21 -24.97 -14.27 -9.22
N ILE A 22 -25.68 -13.14 -9.23
CA ILE A 22 -25.14 -11.86 -8.76
C ILE A 22 -24.79 -11.92 -7.26
N VAL A 23 -25.67 -12.49 -6.43
CA VAL A 23 -25.42 -12.63 -4.98
C VAL A 23 -24.21 -13.53 -4.72
N LEU A 24 -24.09 -14.65 -5.44
CA LEU A 24 -22.94 -15.56 -5.33
C LEU A 24 -21.64 -14.87 -5.77
N ALA A 25 -21.68 -14.09 -6.85
CA ALA A 25 -20.53 -13.29 -7.28
C ALA A 25 -20.14 -12.26 -6.21
N ILE A 26 -21.10 -11.51 -5.66
CA ILE A 26 -20.80 -10.53 -4.59
C ILE A 26 -20.22 -11.22 -3.36
N ALA A 27 -20.76 -12.38 -2.96
CA ALA A 27 -20.24 -13.16 -1.84
C ALA A 27 -18.78 -13.61 -2.08
N ALA A 28 -18.47 -14.10 -3.29
CA ALA A 28 -17.11 -14.50 -3.66
C ALA A 28 -16.11 -13.33 -3.65
N TYR A 29 -16.56 -12.12 -4.02
CA TYR A 29 -15.72 -10.92 -4.13
C TYR A 29 -15.87 -9.92 -2.97
N ILE A 30 -16.50 -10.31 -1.86
CA ILE A 30 -16.82 -9.39 -0.77
C ILE A 30 -15.57 -8.73 -0.15
N ASN A 31 -14.47 -9.48 -0.03
CA ASN A 31 -13.21 -8.99 0.54
C ASN A 31 -12.52 -7.96 -0.38
N PRO A 32 -12.29 -8.24 -1.67
CA PRO A 32 -11.80 -7.24 -2.63
C PRO A 32 -12.64 -5.96 -2.70
N ILE A 33 -13.98 -6.10 -2.66
CA ILE A 33 -14.90 -4.95 -2.68
C ILE A 33 -14.72 -4.10 -1.43
N ARG A 34 -14.71 -4.73 -0.24
CA ARG A 34 -14.48 -4.03 1.05
C ARG A 34 -13.12 -3.33 1.08
N SER A 35 -12.08 -3.99 0.58
CA SER A 35 -10.72 -3.42 0.49
C SER A 35 -10.69 -2.20 -0.42
N SER A 36 -11.34 -2.26 -1.57
CA SER A 36 -11.41 -1.16 -2.55
C SER A 36 -12.19 0.03 -2.01
N LEU A 37 -13.33 -0.20 -1.35
CA LEU A 37 -14.12 0.85 -0.70
C LEU A 37 -13.33 1.51 0.44
N ASN A 38 -12.65 0.71 1.26
CA ASN A 38 -11.78 1.24 2.31
C ASN A 38 -10.65 2.10 1.73
N LYS A 39 -9.96 1.62 0.69
CA LYS A 39 -8.94 2.38 -0.01
C LYS A 39 -9.48 3.70 -0.52
N PHE A 40 -10.62 3.68 -1.21
CA PHE A 40 -11.23 4.91 -1.76
C PHE A 40 -11.51 5.96 -0.68
N LEU A 41 -12.06 5.55 0.47
CA LEU A 41 -12.33 6.47 1.59
C LEU A 41 -11.04 7.00 2.21
N VAL A 42 -10.07 6.13 2.47
CA VAL A 42 -8.80 6.51 3.12
C VAL A 42 -7.95 7.40 2.20
N GLN A 43 -7.94 7.15 0.89
CA GLN A 43 -7.18 7.95 -0.08
C GLN A 43 -7.61 9.42 -0.10
N LYS A 44 -8.87 9.74 0.24
CA LYS A 44 -9.32 11.13 0.38
C LYS A 44 -8.62 11.88 1.52
N THR A 45 -8.04 11.16 2.48
CA THR A 45 -7.30 11.72 3.62
C THR A 45 -5.80 11.80 3.37
N LYS A 46 -5.33 11.42 2.17
CA LYS A 46 -3.92 11.40 1.82
C LYS A 46 -3.29 12.76 1.99
N LYS A 47 -2.24 12.83 2.81
CA LYS A 47 -1.31 13.96 2.84
C LYS A 47 0.07 13.45 2.47
N VAL A 48 0.74 14.18 1.59
CA VAL A 48 2.11 13.86 1.18
C VAL A 48 3.02 15.00 1.54
N SER A 49 4.21 14.66 2.02
CA SER A 49 5.28 15.60 2.26
C SER A 49 6.59 15.00 1.78
N THR A 50 7.54 15.86 1.45
CA THR A 50 8.85 15.44 0.97
C THR A 50 9.87 15.76 2.04
N VAL A 51 10.67 14.77 2.42
CA VAL A 51 11.75 14.90 3.39
C VAL A 51 13.06 14.60 2.68
N THR A 52 14.10 15.34 3.04
CA THR A 52 15.46 15.09 2.58
C THR A 52 16.34 14.94 3.80
N LYS A 53 16.98 13.77 3.96
CA LYS A 53 17.82 13.48 5.11
C LYS A 53 19.06 12.70 4.69
N THR A 54 20.20 13.02 5.27
CA THR A 54 21.40 12.19 5.19
C THR A 54 21.26 11.04 6.17
N LEU A 55 21.35 9.81 5.66
CA LEU A 55 21.15 8.58 6.40
C LEU A 55 22.34 7.64 6.18
N THR A 56 22.79 7.02 7.26
CA THR A 56 23.73 5.89 7.21
C THR A 56 23.01 4.60 6.82
N GLU A 57 23.78 3.56 6.45
CA GLU A 57 23.25 2.22 6.20
C GLU A 57 22.38 1.71 7.37
N GLN A 58 22.87 1.85 8.60
CA GLN A 58 22.16 1.39 9.80
C GLN A 58 20.85 2.15 10.04
N GLU A 59 20.81 3.47 9.79
CA GLU A 59 19.58 4.24 9.91
C GLU A 59 18.54 3.82 8.86
N ILE A 60 18.98 3.46 7.65
CA ILE A 60 18.09 2.99 6.58
C ILE A 60 17.49 1.63 6.97
N ASP A 61 18.30 0.69 7.46
CA ASP A 61 17.84 -0.62 7.93
C ASP A 61 16.82 -0.50 9.09
N GLN A 62 17.08 0.40 10.05
CA GLN A 62 16.13 0.68 11.13
C GLN A 62 14.80 1.27 10.61
N LEU A 63 14.87 2.15 9.62
CA LEU A 63 13.68 2.75 9.00
C LEU A 63 12.87 1.70 8.23
N GLU A 64 13.53 0.82 7.49
CA GLU A 64 12.91 -0.32 6.82
C GLU A 64 12.21 -1.23 7.82
N THR A 65 12.92 -1.72 8.84
CA THR A 65 12.37 -2.61 9.88
C THR A 65 11.14 -1.99 10.56
N LYS A 66 11.16 -0.66 10.81
CA LYS A 66 10.00 0.05 11.37
C LYS A 66 8.80 0.04 10.41
N GLN A 67 9.02 0.19 9.11
CA GLN A 67 7.95 0.13 8.12
C GLN A 67 7.40 -1.27 7.93
N GLU A 68 8.24 -2.30 7.95
CA GLU A 68 7.78 -3.70 7.90
C GLU A 68 6.90 -4.02 9.11
N LYS A 69 7.34 -3.66 10.32
CA LYS A 69 6.52 -3.79 11.54
C LYS A 69 5.23 -2.97 11.49
N LEU A 70 5.25 -1.80 10.85
CA LEU A 70 4.03 -1.02 10.65
C LEU A 70 3.09 -1.71 9.67
N SER A 71 3.60 -2.29 8.59
CA SER A 71 2.79 -2.91 7.53
C SER A 71 2.02 -4.13 8.04
N THR A 72 2.60 -4.91 8.97
CA THR A 72 1.92 -6.08 9.55
C THR A 72 0.66 -5.73 10.34
N ASN A 73 0.58 -4.52 10.92
CA ASN A 73 -0.65 -4.04 11.58
C ASN A 73 -1.85 -3.92 10.61
N TYR A 74 -1.58 -3.88 9.30
CA TYR A 74 -2.56 -3.71 8.24
C TYR A 74 -2.73 -4.96 7.37
N ASP A 75 -2.16 -6.10 7.76
CA ASP A 75 -2.30 -7.40 7.09
C ASP A 75 -3.69 -8.04 7.36
N LYS A 76 -4.72 -7.32 6.94
CA LYS A 76 -6.13 -7.72 7.04
C LYS A 76 -6.79 -7.46 5.69
N PRO A 77 -7.82 -8.24 5.29
CA PRO A 77 -8.46 -8.06 3.99
C PRO A 77 -8.93 -6.63 3.69
N LYS A 78 -9.46 -5.93 4.71
CA LYS A 78 -9.90 -4.52 4.63
C LYS A 78 -8.76 -3.56 4.26
N THR A 79 -7.55 -3.81 4.75
CA THR A 79 -6.38 -2.90 4.66
C THR A 79 -5.19 -3.50 3.92
N ALA A 80 -5.37 -4.63 3.22
CA ALA A 80 -4.33 -5.31 2.46
C ALA A 80 -3.64 -4.38 1.44
N TRP A 81 -4.39 -3.44 0.86
CA TRP A 81 -3.84 -2.41 -0.02
C TRP A 81 -2.83 -1.49 0.69
N LEU A 82 -3.06 -1.19 1.97
CA LEU A 82 -2.21 -0.31 2.78
C LEU A 82 -0.97 -1.06 3.27
N HIS A 83 -1.14 -2.32 3.69
CA HIS A 83 -0.02 -3.22 3.94
C HIS A 83 0.95 -3.24 2.75
N LYS A 84 0.41 -3.45 1.54
CA LYS A 84 1.21 -3.43 0.31
C LYS A 84 1.89 -2.08 0.07
N GLU A 85 1.19 -0.96 0.20
CA GLU A 85 1.76 0.37 -0.04
C GLU A 85 2.90 0.71 0.95
N ILE A 86 2.78 0.32 2.22
CA ILE A 86 3.84 0.48 3.23
C ILE A 86 5.03 -0.43 2.90
N ASN A 87 4.78 -1.68 2.53
CA ASN A 87 5.82 -2.65 2.21
C ASN A 87 6.60 -2.26 0.94
N ASP A 88 5.89 -1.82 -0.11
CA ASP A 88 6.50 -1.27 -1.33
C ASP A 88 7.42 -0.08 -0.99
N GLY A 89 6.99 0.77 -0.04
CA GLY A 89 7.78 1.88 0.48
C GLY A 89 9.04 1.46 1.24
N ALA A 90 8.95 0.41 2.07
CA ALA A 90 10.08 -0.20 2.76
C ALA A 90 11.09 -0.78 1.75
N PHE A 91 10.59 -1.57 0.80
CA PHE A 91 11.38 -2.18 -0.26
C PHE A 91 12.15 -1.15 -1.08
N LEU A 92 11.50 -0.05 -1.51
CA LEU A 92 12.19 1.02 -2.24
C LEU A 92 13.28 1.68 -1.39
N MET A 93 13.09 1.80 -0.08
CA MET A 93 14.10 2.36 0.81
C MET A 93 15.30 1.43 0.96
N ARG A 94 15.06 0.12 1.08
CA ARG A 94 16.10 -0.92 1.05
C ARG A 94 16.89 -0.89 -0.26
N GLN A 95 16.18 -0.99 -1.38
CA GLN A 95 16.77 -1.10 -2.71
C GLN A 95 17.60 0.15 -3.05
N ASN A 96 17.02 1.33 -2.85
CA ASN A 96 17.68 2.58 -3.26
C ASN A 96 18.68 3.08 -2.23
N GLY A 97 18.55 2.72 -0.95
CA GLY A 97 19.39 3.23 0.13
C GLY A 97 20.37 2.19 0.66
N TYR A 98 19.85 1.18 1.36
CA TYR A 98 20.65 0.17 2.05
C TYR A 98 21.51 -0.64 1.07
N SER A 99 20.87 -1.27 0.08
CA SER A 99 21.56 -2.07 -0.92
C SER A 99 22.55 -1.24 -1.73
N TYR A 100 22.27 0.04 -1.97
CA TYR A 100 23.22 0.92 -2.65
C TYR A 100 24.48 1.12 -1.80
N LEU A 101 24.35 1.54 -0.54
CA LEU A 101 25.51 1.77 0.33
C LEU A 101 26.30 0.49 0.61
N LEU A 102 25.63 -0.65 0.75
CA LEU A 102 26.29 -1.94 0.97
C LEU A 102 27.20 -2.36 -0.19
N HIS A 103 26.81 -2.06 -1.44
CA HIS A 103 27.62 -2.35 -2.63
C HIS A 103 28.65 -1.27 -2.96
N HIS A 104 28.62 -0.13 -2.27
CA HIS A 104 29.52 1.01 -2.45
C HIS A 104 30.24 1.34 -1.13
N PRO A 105 31.19 0.49 -0.70
CA PRO A 105 31.86 0.63 0.59
C PRO A 105 32.69 1.92 0.73
N GLU A 106 32.95 2.64 -0.37
CA GLU A 106 33.55 3.97 -0.39
C GLU A 106 32.68 5.06 0.26
N TYR A 107 31.37 4.81 0.40
CA TYR A 107 30.42 5.75 1.03
C TYR A 107 30.08 5.34 2.47
N ASP A 108 29.87 6.33 3.35
CA ASP A 108 29.42 6.11 4.73
C ASP A 108 27.91 6.41 4.91
N SER A 109 27.36 7.22 4.02
CA SER A 109 26.01 7.74 4.12
C SER A 109 25.49 8.26 2.78
N ALA A 110 24.17 8.33 2.66
CA ALA A 110 23.49 8.89 1.50
C ALA A 110 22.47 9.94 1.93
N LYS A 111 22.46 11.07 1.23
CA LYS A 111 21.36 12.01 1.27
C LYS A 111 20.21 11.44 0.46
N ILE A 112 19.15 11.05 1.14
CA ILE A 112 17.97 10.44 0.54
C ILE A 112 16.82 11.44 0.59
N LYS A 113 16.19 11.64 -0.55
CA LYS A 113 14.92 12.34 -0.68
C LYS A 113 13.80 11.30 -0.71
N TYR A 114 12.85 11.40 0.22
CA TYR A 114 11.74 10.45 0.32
C TYR A 114 10.41 11.12 0.57
N THR A 115 9.33 10.47 0.11
CA THR A 115 7.96 10.93 0.32
C THR A 115 7.39 10.29 1.57
N VAL A 116 7.03 11.10 2.55
CA VAL A 116 6.24 10.70 3.70
C VAL A 116 4.76 10.85 3.35
N THR A 117 4.05 9.72 3.34
CA THR A 117 2.60 9.66 3.12
C THR A 117 1.92 9.47 4.47
N LYS A 118 0.88 10.28 4.69
CA LYS A 118 -0.01 10.18 5.86
C LYS A 118 -1.42 9.87 5.40
N TYR A 119 -2.06 8.93 6.07
CA TYR A 119 -3.49 8.61 5.93
C TYR A 119 -4.18 8.69 7.28
N THR A 120 -5.49 8.95 7.28
CA THR A 120 -6.33 8.71 8.45
C THR A 120 -7.09 7.39 8.26
N VAL A 121 -6.74 6.37 9.05
CA VAL A 121 -7.34 5.05 9.02
C VAL A 121 -8.01 4.80 10.36
N ASP A 122 -9.32 4.60 10.35
CA ASP A 122 -10.13 4.36 11.56
C ASP A 122 -9.85 5.42 12.65
N GLY A 123 -9.77 6.70 12.24
CA GLY A 123 -9.51 7.85 13.13
C GLY A 123 -8.05 8.04 13.55
N LYS A 124 -7.14 7.13 13.22
CA LYS A 124 -5.71 7.22 13.54
C LYS A 124 -4.89 7.67 12.35
N THR A 125 -3.86 8.46 12.60
CA THR A 125 -2.89 8.83 11.56
C THR A 125 -1.90 7.69 11.35
N VAL A 126 -1.78 7.24 10.11
CA VAL A 126 -0.78 6.27 9.67
C VAL A 126 0.21 7.01 8.81
N GLU A 127 1.47 6.99 9.20
CA GLU A 127 2.55 7.69 8.52
C GLU A 127 3.63 6.70 8.11
N PHE A 128 4.03 6.75 6.84
CA PHE A 128 5.04 5.85 6.29
C PHE A 128 5.74 6.49 5.08
N MET A 129 6.87 5.93 4.69
CA MET A 129 7.63 6.36 3.52
C MET A 129 7.15 5.58 2.30
N SER A 130 6.84 6.26 1.20
CA SER A 130 6.22 5.62 0.02
C SER A 130 7.06 5.69 -1.25
N LYS A 131 8.10 6.53 -1.26
CA LYS A 131 9.06 6.70 -2.36
C LYS A 131 10.40 7.13 -1.80
N SER A 132 11.48 6.74 -2.45
CA SER A 132 12.85 7.07 -2.05
C SER A 132 13.72 7.32 -3.28
N LYS A 133 14.72 8.19 -3.14
CA LYS A 133 15.80 8.36 -4.11
C LYS A 133 17.03 8.91 -3.42
N ILE A 134 18.20 8.31 -3.66
CA ILE A 134 19.48 8.93 -3.31
C ILE A 134 19.68 10.15 -4.21
N ILE A 135 19.98 11.30 -3.60
CA ILE A 135 20.30 12.53 -4.31
C ILE A 135 21.77 12.92 -4.18
N GLN A 136 22.47 12.41 -3.16
CA GLN A 136 23.89 12.65 -2.94
C GLN A 136 24.43 11.53 -2.04
N VAL A 137 25.70 11.19 -2.21
CA VAL A 137 26.44 10.21 -1.39
C VAL A 137 27.62 10.93 -0.73
N HIS A 138 28.02 10.47 0.46
CA HIS A 138 29.18 11.02 1.17
C HIS A 138 30.24 9.94 1.30
N SER A 139 31.46 10.27 0.89
CA SER A 139 32.61 9.37 0.95
C SER A 139 33.15 9.27 2.38
N LYS A 140 33.63 8.08 2.73
CA LYS A 140 34.37 7.87 3.98
C LYS A 140 35.59 8.79 4.04
N GLY A 141 35.72 9.56 5.12
CA GLY A 141 36.88 10.42 5.36
C GLY A 141 36.80 11.83 4.79
N MET A 142 35.69 12.23 4.18
CA MET A 142 35.40 13.66 3.96
C MET A 142 34.60 14.20 5.15
N GLU A 143 34.97 15.39 5.66
CA GLU A 143 34.19 16.08 6.70
C GLU A 143 32.78 16.40 6.19
N ARG A 144 31.80 16.32 7.11
CA ARG A 144 30.35 16.44 6.84
C ARG A 144 29.87 17.88 6.72
#